data_AF-A0A923XJ78-F1
#
_entry.id   AF-A0A923XJ78-F1
#
_cell.length_a   1.000
_cell.length_b   1.000
_cell.length_c   1.000
_cell.angle_alpha   90.00
_cell.angle_beta   90.00
_cell.angle_gamma   90.00
#
_symmetry.space_group_name_H-M   'P 1'
#
loop_
_entity.id
_entity.type
_entity.pdbx_description
1 polymer ?
#
loop_
_entity_poly.entity_id
_entity_poly.type
_entity_poly.pdbx_seq_one_letter_code
_entity_poly.pdbx_strand_id
1 'polypeptide(L)' 'MYHITGCLGITFGYHRLLTHKSFETKVGVEFFLTICGLLVLQANSIDWISDHRIHHLYSDDAADKHNSKRGFYGHI' A
#
# COMPACT_ATOMS: atom_id res chain seq x y z
N MET A 1 3.04 17.28 6.88
CA MET A 1 2.97 15.94 7.49
C MET A 1 2.35 14.92 6.55
N TYR A 2 1.09 15.09 6.13
CA TYR A 2 0.38 14.13 5.27
C TYR A 2 1.05 13.84 3.91
N HIS A 3 1.63 14.85 3.25
CA HIS A 3 2.31 14.65 1.97
C HIS A 3 3.60 13.85 2.09
N ILE A 4 4.34 14.00 3.19
CA ILE A 4 5.61 13.29 3.38
C ILE A 4 5.33 11.83 3.73
N THR A 5 4.48 11.58 4.73
CA THR A 5 4.17 10.20 5.15
C THR A 5 3.29 9.47 4.13
N GLY A 6 2.28 10.12 3.56
CA GLY A 6 1.41 9.53 2.54
C GLY A 6 2.13 9.27 1.21
N CYS A 7 2.78 10.27 0.62
CA CYS A 7 3.45 10.05 -0.66
C CYS A 7 4.70 9.19 -0.51
N LEU A 8 5.60 9.48 0.44
CA LEU A 8 6.83 8.67 0.57
C LEU A 8 6.53 7.29 1.17
N GLY A 9 5.68 7.22 2.19
CA GLY A 9 5.36 5.99 2.88
C GLY A 9 4.45 5.06 2.08
N ILE A 10 3.25 5.51 1.71
CA ILE A 10 2.30 4.66 0.98
C ILE A 10 2.69 4.54 -0.49
N THR A 11 2.89 5.66 -1.20
CA THR A 11 3.10 5.60 -2.66
C THR A 11 4.46 5.03 -3.03
N PHE A 12 5.54 5.53 -2.44
CA PHE A 12 6.89 5.04 -2.75
C PHE A 12 7.28 3.80 -1.96
N GLY A 13 6.99 3.76 -0.65
CA GLY A 13 7.33 2.65 0.23
C GLY A 13 6.44 1.42 -0.01
N TYR A 14 5.22 1.43 0.53
CA TYR A 14 4.35 0.24 0.53
C TYR A 14 3.95 -0.18 -0.89
N HIS A 15 3.51 0.77 -1.72
CA HIS A 15 2.99 0.49 -3.04
C HIS A 15 4.09 0.12 -4.06
N ARG A 16 4.98 1.06 -4.40
CA ARG A 16 5.96 0.85 -5.49
C ARG A 16 7.13 -0.04 -5.07
N LEU A 17 7.74 0.21 -3.91
CA LEU A 17 8.93 -0.53 -3.47
C LEU A 17 8.58 -1.91 -2.91
N LEU A 18 7.70 -2.00 -1.90
CA LEU A 18 7.47 -3.27 -1.21
C LEU A 18 6.49 -4.18 -1.93
N THR A 19 5.38 -3.64 -2.46
CA THR A 19 4.36 -4.46 -3.13
C THR A 19 4.80 -4.86 -4.53
N HIS A 20 5.13 -3.87 -5.37
CA HIS A 20 5.40 -4.06 -6.80
C HIS A 20 6.86 -4.21 -7.17
N LYS A 21 7.80 -4.01 -6.22
CA LYS A 21 9.24 -4.12 -6.45
C LYS A 21 9.69 -3.33 -7.69
N SER A 22 9.10 -2.15 -7.91
CA SER A 22 9.32 -1.35 -9.13
C SER A 22 10.71 -0.74 -9.23
N PHE A 23 11.47 -0.70 -8.14
CA PHE A 23 12.86 -0.24 -8.08
C PHE A 23 13.56 -0.84 -6.85
N GLU A 24 14.88 -0.80 -6.85
CA GLU A 24 15.72 -1.23 -5.73
C GLU A 24 16.24 -0.02 -4.94
N THR A 25 16.46 -0.19 -3.64
CA THR A 25 17.05 0.85 -2.79
C THR A 25 18.06 0.25 -1.81
N LYS A 26 18.88 1.11 -1.21
CA LYS A 26 19.69 0.72 -0.05
C LYS A 26 18.78 0.44 1.15
N VAL A 27 19.15 -0.52 1.98
CA VAL A 27 18.40 -0.93 3.19
C VAL A 27 17.95 0.24 4.06
N GLY A 28 18.80 1.26 4.27
CA GLY A 28 18.44 2.44 5.06
C GLY A 28 17.29 3.27 4.47
N VAL A 29 17.21 3.36 3.14
CA VAL A 29 16.13 4.07 2.43
C VAL A 29 14.85 3.25 2.48
N GLU A 30 14.92 1.94 2.24
CA GLU A 30 13.78 1.03 2.37
C GLU A 30 13.17 1.11 3.78
N PHE A 31 14.01 1.07 4.82
CA PHE A 31 13.58 1.18 6.21
C PHE A 31 12.92 2.54 6.50
N PHE A 32 13.52 3.65 6.06
CA PHE A 32 12.95 4.98 6.20
C PHE A 32 11.56 5.10 5.56
N LEU A 33 11.42 4.66 4.30
CA LEU A 33 10.14 4.69 3.59
C LEU A 33 9.09 3.81 4.27
N THR A 34 9.50 2.64 4.79
CA THR A 34 8.61 1.74 5.54
C THR A 34 8.10 2.39 6.83
N ILE A 35 8.96 3.07 7.60
CA ILE A 35 8.55 3.84 8.78
C ILE A 35 7.59 4.97 8.41
N CYS A 36 7.88 5.71 7.33
CA CYS A 36 6.95 6.74 6.86
C CYS A 36 5.56 6.17 6.54
N GLY A 37 5.49 4.94 6.00
CA GLY A 37 4.23 4.23 5.74
C GLY A 37 3.49 3.85 7.02
N LEU A 38 4.19 3.35 8.04
CA LEU A 38 3.60 3.02 9.35
C LEU A 38 2.94 4.25 10.00
N LEU A 39 3.53 5.44 9.84
CA LEU A 39 2.99 6.69 10.39
C LEU A 39 1.69 7.18 9.71
N VAL A 40 1.26 6.55 8.61
CA VAL A 40 -0.01 6.87 7.93
C VAL A 40 -1.19 6.10 8.54
N LEU A 41 -0.93 5.10 9.39
CA LEU A 41 -1.95 4.33 10.11
C LEU A 41 -2.97 3.60 9.19
N GLN A 42 -2.57 3.25 7.97
CA GLN A 42 -3.35 2.44 7.02
C GLN A 42 -2.93 0.96 7.10
N ALA A 43 -2.97 0.37 8.29
CA ALA A 43 -2.43 -0.96 8.60
C ALA A 43 -0.90 -1.07 8.53
N ASN A 44 -0.37 -2.22 9.00
CA ASN A 44 1.05 -2.52 8.92
C ASN A 44 1.45 -2.87 7.47
N SER A 45 2.75 -2.91 7.20
CA SER A 45 3.27 -3.13 5.85
C SER A 45 2.84 -4.48 5.27
N ILE A 46 2.83 -5.56 6.06
CA ILE A 46 2.50 -6.90 5.59
C ILE A 46 1.04 -6.96 5.13
N ASP A 47 0.13 -6.50 5.97
CA ASP A 47 -1.30 -6.52 5.68
C ASP A 47 -1.63 -5.66 4.46
N TRP A 48 -1.07 -4.43 4.40
CA TRP A 48 -1.30 -3.54 3.27
C TRP A 48 -0.77 -4.14 1.96
N ILE A 49 0.44 -4.70 1.96
CA ILE A 49 1.02 -5.35 0.78
C ILE A 49 0.18 -6.54 0.34
N SER A 50 -0.27 -7.38 1.30
CA SER A 50 -1.10 -8.55 1.02
C SER A 50 -2.42 -8.14 0.38
N ASP A 51 -3.13 -7.20 1.00
CA ASP A 51 -4.42 -6.71 0.52
C ASP A 51 -4.29 -6.03 -0.84
N HIS A 52 -3.24 -5.25 -1.06
CA HIS A 52 -3.01 -4.59 -2.35
C HIS A 52 -2.71 -5.60 -3.47
N ARG A 53 -2.00 -6.70 -3.17
CA ARG A 53 -1.78 -7.80 -4.13
C ARG A 53 -3.06 -8.54 -4.45
N ILE A 54 -3.90 -8.81 -3.44
CA ILE A 54 -5.22 -9.43 -3.61
C ILE A 54 -6.11 -8.54 -4.47
N HIS A 55 -6.13 -7.23 -4.20
CA HIS A 55 -6.87 -6.24 -4.99
C HIS A 55 -6.46 -6.28 -6.47
N HIS A 56 -5.15 -6.31 -6.77
CA HIS A 56 -4.68 -6.41 -8.14
C HIS A 56 -4.98 -7.77 -8.81
N LEU A 57 -4.91 -8.87 -8.06
CA LEU A 57 -5.11 -10.22 -8.60
C LEU A 57 -6.60 -10.53 -8.85
N TYR A 58 -7.49 -10.04 -7.98
CA TYR A 58 -8.93 -10.33 -8.00
C TYR A 58 -9.76 -9.07 -8.21
N SER A 59 -9.22 -8.10 -8.94
CA SER A 59 -9.83 -6.79 -9.13
C SER A 59 -11.31 -6.90 -9.53
N ASP A 60 -12.16 -6.19 -8.78
CA ASP A 60 -13.61 -6.18 -8.96
C ASP A 60 -14.32 -7.54 -8.81
N ASP A 61 -13.68 -8.53 -8.19
CA ASP A 61 -14.28 -9.81 -7.76
C ASP A 61 -14.62 -9.78 -6.25
N ALA A 62 -15.37 -10.76 -5.76
CA ALA A 62 -15.82 -10.86 -4.37
C ALA A 62 -14.66 -10.96 -3.36
N ALA A 63 -13.51 -11.47 -3.80
CA ALA A 63 -12.29 -11.59 -2.99
C ALA A 63 -11.54 -10.26 -2.82
N ASP A 64 -11.79 -9.26 -3.67
CA ASP A 64 -11.23 -7.93 -3.54
C ASP A 64 -11.99 -7.13 -2.47
N LYS A 65 -11.28 -6.73 -1.41
CA LYS A 65 -11.84 -5.89 -0.34
C LYS A 65 -12.28 -4.52 -0.88
N HIS A 66 -11.57 -4.00 -1.89
CA HIS A 66 -11.81 -2.70 -2.53
C HIS A 66 -12.58 -2.83 -3.85
N ASN A 67 -13.40 -3.87 -3.99
CA ASN A 67 -14.18 -4.12 -5.21
C ASN A 67 -15.09 -2.92 -5.54
N SER A 68 -14.85 -2.29 -6.71
CA SER A 68 -15.57 -1.08 -7.13
C SER A 68 -17.04 -1.34 -7.43
N LYS A 69 -17.42 -2.59 -7.74
CA LYS A 69 -18.82 -2.99 -7.96
C LYS A 69 -19.66 -2.92 -6.69
N ARG A 70 -19.05 -2.81 -5.50
CA ARG A 70 -19.75 -2.55 -4.24
C ARG A 70 -20.10 -1.06 -4.03
N GLY A 71 -19.81 -0.20 -5.01
CA GLY A 71 -20.07 1.24 -4.93
C GLY A 71 -19.23 1.90 -3.84
N PHE A 72 -19.82 2.84 -3.09
CA PHE A 72 -19.11 3.57 -2.03
C PHE A 72 -18.48 2.65 -0.98
N TYR A 73 -19.06 1.48 -0.73
CA TYR A 73 -18.51 0.49 0.20
C TYR A 73 -17.15 -0.08 -0.21
N GLY A 74 -16.77 -0.04 -1.49
CA GLY A 74 -15.43 -0.44 -1.93
C GLY A 74 -14.34 0.58 -1.56
N HIS A 75 -14.73 1.82 -1.22
CA HIS A 75 -13.82 2.90 -0.85
C HIS A 75 -13.55 3.02 0.65
N ILE A 76 -14.24 2.25 1.49
CA ILE A 76 -14.17 2.28 2.96
C ILE A 76 -13.38 1.08 3.45
#